data_AF-A0A945S5Q0-F1
#
_entry.id   AF-A0A945S5Q0-F1
#
_cell.length_a   1.000
_cell.length_b   1.000
_cell.length_c   1.000
_cell.angle_alpha   90.00
_cell.angle_beta   90.00
_cell.angle_gamma   90.00
#
_symmetry.space_group_name_H-M   'P 1'
#
loop_
_entity.id
_entity.type
_entity.pdbx_description
1 polymer ?
#
loop_
_entity_poly.entity_id
_entity_poly.type
_entity_poly.pdbx_seq_one_letter_code
_entity_poly.pdbx_strand_id
1 'polypeptide(L)'
;MAAEEDVTMRSIGRILVLCLVVGLGAAVLVWRDRSAGRSTARLREISAFSDFPVGREFRRGQRARLTHEPGTDVSAYPTFRSAKPLYGSVSFGGELAKPGSGHEYCFAVDESKGTGEGYDRLHFDLNRDLDLSNDQPVLAWDSPPERAKEAREKWGGVESHVCFRYVDVSLGPEGDGGRTVEIMPQLLGFEKAHLALFLATKLRRGKVRIAGQRYDVLLGHPYSVSDRFDLPSTSMFLIPKKAPRSRARWWGADTLGALHTIGGKLRRFSVTPDGDRLSVNEYDGELGTFEVGTGGREISDVWMTGSLQTETAAVAVGKPFEKGRLEHVTSCRLPVGDYLPNYLTFGFGRLVISVSMNYHSDGKKRDLDGRVRVFGIEIREEAPFVFDFSNEPDVLFASPAVGARVKRGDELKVAAVLIDPKLDIMIRDLVDTGPVAETEDTLFGFGDKGNERKLKASLDPKVTITRAGGEVLAEGVMPFG
;
A
#
# COMPACT_ATOMS: atom_id res chain seq x y z
N MET A 1 91.64 18.14 -12.30
CA MET A 1 92.02 19.05 -11.21
C MET A 1 90.96 20.14 -11.21
N ALA A 2 90.01 20.12 -10.27
CA ALA A 2 90.19 20.70 -8.93
C ALA A 2 90.57 22.18 -9.05
N ALA A 3 89.90 23.16 -8.47
CA ALA A 3 88.80 23.19 -7.51
C ALA A 3 88.17 24.61 -7.60
N GLU A 4 86.96 24.83 -7.08
CA GLU A 4 86.69 25.71 -5.91
C GLU A 4 86.99 27.18 -6.17
N GLU A 5 86.04 28.10 -6.10
CA GLU A 5 85.42 28.72 -4.90
C GLU A 5 84.62 29.94 -5.45
N ASP A 6 83.61 30.58 -4.87
CA ASP A 6 82.78 30.43 -3.68
C ASP A 6 81.64 31.48 -3.80
N VAL A 7 80.48 31.22 -3.17
CA VAL A 7 79.67 32.16 -2.34
C VAL A 7 79.39 33.58 -2.91
N THR A 8 78.17 34.06 -3.21
CA THR A 8 76.89 34.22 -2.48
C THR A 8 75.98 35.02 -3.45
N MET A 9 74.65 35.04 -3.49
CA MET A 9 73.65 35.29 -2.44
C MET A 9 72.25 35.24 -3.11
N ARG A 10 71.22 34.82 -2.35
CA ARG A 10 69.76 34.88 -2.64
C ARG A 10 69.27 33.80 -3.62
N SER A 11 68.30 32.93 -3.33
CA SER A 11 67.14 33.09 -2.45
C SER A 11 66.47 31.73 -2.21
N ILE A 12 66.00 31.53 -0.98
CA ILE A 12 64.70 30.91 -0.64
C ILE A 12 64.57 29.38 -0.79
N GLY A 13 64.48 28.73 0.39
CA GLY A 13 63.39 27.78 0.63
C GLY A 13 63.76 26.30 0.67
N ARG A 14 64.30 25.86 1.82
CA ARG A 14 64.07 24.55 2.46
C ARG A 14 63.32 23.50 1.60
N ILE A 15 64.06 22.72 0.82
CA ILE A 15 63.66 21.39 0.34
C ILE A 15 64.85 20.48 0.63
N LEU A 16 64.83 19.76 1.76
CA LEU A 16 65.57 18.50 1.97
C LEU A 16 65.37 18.01 3.41
N VAL A 17 64.14 17.62 3.72
CA VAL A 17 63.84 16.60 4.73
C VAL A 17 62.67 15.80 4.15
N LEU A 18 62.96 14.62 3.58
CA LEU A 18 62.35 13.33 3.91
C LEU A 18 62.62 12.30 2.78
N CYS A 19 63.75 11.60 2.86
CA CYS A 19 63.99 10.34 2.13
C CYS A 19 63.38 9.13 2.86
N LEU A 20 62.20 9.28 3.45
CA LEU A 20 61.52 8.18 4.13
C LEU A 20 60.00 8.45 4.13
N VAL A 21 59.36 8.10 3.01
CA VAL A 21 57.98 7.62 2.80
C VAL A 21 57.72 7.77 1.29
N VAL A 22 58.31 6.88 0.48
CA VAL A 22 58.01 6.73 -0.97
C VAL A 22 57.22 5.43 -1.23
N GLY A 23 56.65 4.83 -0.18
CA GLY A 23 55.91 3.57 -0.24
C GLY A 23 54.41 3.64 0.10
N LEU A 24 53.83 4.84 0.21
CA LEU A 24 52.39 5.01 0.49
C LEU A 24 51.88 6.27 -0.21
N GLY A 25 51.65 6.17 -1.52
CA GLY A 25 51.11 7.25 -2.32
C GLY A 25 50.33 6.72 -3.52
N ALA A 26 49.01 6.75 -3.41
CA ALA A 26 48.08 6.73 -4.53
C ALA A 26 48.01 5.45 -5.40
N ALA A 27 47.64 4.33 -4.79
CA ALA A 27 46.85 3.30 -5.47
C ALA A 27 45.55 3.04 -4.70
N VAL A 28 44.81 4.11 -4.37
CA VAL A 28 43.35 3.95 -4.24
C VAL A 28 42.86 3.76 -5.68
N LEU A 29 42.89 2.50 -6.13
CA LEU A 29 41.99 2.05 -7.18
C LEU A 29 40.58 2.34 -6.66
N VAL A 30 40.10 3.54 -6.97
CA VAL A 30 38.68 3.78 -7.14
C VAL A 30 38.31 2.81 -8.26
N TRP A 31 37.83 1.63 -7.87
CA TRP A 31 36.93 0.84 -8.69
C TRP A 31 35.74 1.75 -8.98
N ARG A 32 35.90 2.57 -10.01
CA ARG A 32 34.83 3.33 -10.64
C ARG A 32 34.09 2.26 -11.41
N ASP A 33 33.21 1.57 -10.69
CA ASP A 33 32.28 0.61 -11.23
C ASP A 33 31.57 1.30 -12.39
N ARG A 34 31.99 0.93 -13.61
CA ARG A 34 31.46 1.43 -14.87
C ARG A 34 30.17 0.68 -15.24
N SER A 35 29.48 0.02 -14.30
CA SER A 35 28.05 -0.27 -14.43
C SER A 35 27.24 1.01 -14.13
N ALA A 36 27.43 2.05 -14.95
CA ALA A 36 26.68 3.29 -14.82
C ALA A 36 25.20 3.03 -15.14
N GLY A 37 24.42 2.64 -14.13
CA GLY A 37 22.97 2.46 -14.24
C GLY A 37 22.38 1.33 -13.40
N ARG A 38 23.17 0.31 -13.06
CA ARG A 38 22.69 -0.89 -12.35
C ARG A 38 23.38 -1.05 -11.00
N SER A 39 22.60 -1.04 -9.92
CA SER A 39 23.07 -1.40 -8.58
C SER A 39 22.37 -2.69 -8.15
N THR A 40 23.10 -3.60 -7.50
CA THR A 40 22.52 -4.83 -6.96
C THR A 40 22.78 -4.94 -5.46
N ALA A 41 21.88 -5.61 -4.74
CA ALA A 41 22.01 -5.86 -3.32
C ALA A 41 21.60 -7.29 -3.00
N ARG A 42 22.38 -7.98 -2.17
CA ARG A 42 21.94 -9.22 -1.53
C ARG A 42 21.01 -8.89 -0.38
N LEU A 43 19.91 -9.62 -0.30
CA LEU A 43 18.94 -9.54 0.77
C LEU A 43 18.97 -10.85 1.54
N ARG A 44 18.86 -10.76 2.86
CA ARG A 44 18.78 -11.93 3.75
C ARG A 44 17.39 -12.03 4.34
N GLU A 45 16.98 -13.25 4.66
CA GLU A 45 15.78 -13.48 5.45
C GLU A 45 15.95 -12.92 6.87
N ILE A 46 14.88 -12.30 7.39
CA ILE A 46 14.74 -11.98 8.81
C ILE A 46 13.31 -12.29 9.25
N SER A 47 13.08 -12.40 10.56
CA SER A 47 11.74 -12.52 11.13
C SER A 47 10.99 -11.18 11.09
N ALA A 48 9.70 -11.23 10.76
CA ALA A 48 8.76 -10.11 10.84
C ALA A 48 8.56 -9.56 12.27
N PHE A 49 8.96 -10.31 13.30
CA PHE A 49 8.89 -9.91 14.71
C PHE A 49 10.21 -9.32 15.24
N SER A 50 11.25 -9.29 14.41
CA SER A 50 12.51 -8.60 14.75
C SER A 50 12.33 -7.09 14.83
N ASP A 51 13.29 -6.41 15.46
CA ASP A 51 13.31 -4.96 15.50
C ASP A 51 13.90 -4.37 14.21
N PHE A 52 13.12 -3.53 13.54
CA PHE A 52 13.55 -2.79 12.37
C PHE A 52 12.61 -1.61 12.06
N PRO A 53 13.11 -0.56 11.38
CA PRO A 53 12.27 0.55 10.94
C PRO A 53 11.10 0.04 10.10
N VAL A 54 9.92 0.62 10.25
CA VAL A 54 8.66 0.24 9.58
C VAL A 54 8.14 -1.19 9.84
N GLY A 55 8.64 -1.89 10.88
CA GLY A 55 8.15 -3.23 11.21
C GLY A 55 6.64 -3.34 11.42
N ARG A 56 6.01 -2.29 11.96
CA ARG A 56 4.55 -2.19 12.12
C ARG A 56 3.78 -2.24 10.79
N GLU A 57 4.40 -1.88 9.67
CA GLU A 57 3.76 -2.01 8.36
C GLU A 57 3.72 -3.46 7.91
N PHE A 58 4.81 -4.20 8.10
CA PHE A 58 4.90 -5.63 7.80
C PHE A 58 3.98 -6.48 8.67
N ARG A 59 3.69 -6.06 9.91
CA ARG A 59 2.84 -6.76 10.88
C ARG A 59 1.34 -6.50 10.75
N ARG A 60 0.88 -5.89 9.65
CA ARG A 60 -0.55 -5.63 9.40
C ARG A 60 -1.34 -6.91 9.08
N GLY A 61 -0.72 -7.81 8.33
CA GLY A 61 -1.34 -9.05 7.83
C GLY A 61 -2.36 -8.83 6.71
N GLN A 62 -2.52 -9.86 5.88
CA GLN A 62 -3.61 -9.97 4.93
C GLN A 62 -4.92 -10.22 5.69
N ARG A 63 -6.00 -9.55 5.26
CA ARG A 63 -7.29 -9.57 5.95
C ARG A 63 -8.20 -10.64 5.37
N ALA A 64 -8.95 -11.31 6.24
CA ALA A 64 -10.09 -12.13 5.85
C ALA A 64 -11.33 -11.68 6.62
N ARG A 65 -12.47 -11.62 5.91
CA ARG A 65 -13.76 -11.34 6.54
C ARG A 65 -14.29 -12.61 7.20
N LEU A 66 -15.03 -12.41 8.28
CA LEU A 66 -15.65 -13.48 9.04
C LEU A 66 -17.16 -13.33 9.01
N THR A 67 -17.85 -14.46 9.04
CA THR A 67 -19.31 -14.54 9.13
C THR A 67 -19.71 -15.51 10.24
N HIS A 68 -20.98 -15.46 10.63
CA HIS A 68 -21.57 -16.39 11.59
C HIS A 68 -22.28 -17.58 10.91
N GLU A 69 -22.35 -17.56 9.58
CA GLU A 69 -23.00 -18.61 8.80
C GLU A 69 -21.92 -19.47 8.13
N PRO A 70 -22.08 -20.81 8.13
CA PRO A 70 -21.14 -21.67 7.43
C PRO A 70 -21.15 -21.37 5.92
N GLY A 71 -19.98 -21.48 5.29
CA GLY A 71 -19.87 -21.38 3.84
C GLY A 71 -20.54 -22.57 3.17
N THR A 72 -21.21 -22.34 2.04
CA THR A 72 -21.89 -23.39 1.27
C THR A 72 -20.93 -24.31 0.51
N ASP A 73 -19.71 -23.84 0.29
CA ASP A 73 -18.72 -24.54 -0.54
C ASP A 73 -17.81 -25.46 0.29
N VAL A 74 -17.91 -25.40 1.63
CA VAL A 74 -17.19 -26.29 2.53
C VAL A 74 -17.93 -27.62 2.66
N SER A 75 -17.26 -28.73 2.38
CA SER A 75 -17.87 -30.06 2.37
C SER A 75 -18.18 -30.58 3.78
N ALA A 76 -17.34 -30.27 4.77
CA ALA A 76 -17.53 -30.68 6.15
C ALA A 76 -16.89 -29.71 7.15
N TYR A 77 -17.56 -29.54 8.29
CA TYR A 77 -17.07 -28.80 9.44
C TYR A 77 -16.85 -29.74 10.63
N PRO A 78 -15.87 -29.46 11.50
CA PRO A 78 -15.71 -30.20 12.74
C PRO A 78 -16.93 -29.98 13.66
N THR A 79 -17.11 -30.87 14.63
CA THR A 79 -18.10 -30.64 15.69
C THR A 79 -17.59 -29.53 16.62
N PHE A 80 -18.19 -28.35 16.53
CA PHE A 80 -17.86 -27.21 17.38
C PHE A 80 -18.39 -27.36 18.80
N ARG A 81 -17.65 -26.81 19.77
CA ARG A 81 -18.14 -26.69 21.15
C ARG A 81 -18.82 -25.36 21.41
N SER A 82 -18.45 -24.31 20.70
CA SER A 82 -19.18 -23.05 20.73
C SER A 82 -20.48 -23.15 19.94
N ALA A 83 -21.51 -22.46 20.42
CA ALA A 83 -22.73 -22.18 19.67
C ALA A 83 -22.55 -21.02 18.67
N LYS A 84 -21.38 -20.35 18.68
CA LYS A 84 -21.07 -19.19 17.84
C LYS A 84 -19.69 -19.32 17.17
N PRO A 85 -19.42 -20.40 16.41
CA PRO A 85 -18.22 -20.45 15.60
C PRO A 85 -18.19 -19.31 14.58
N LEU A 86 -16.98 -18.92 14.16
CA LEU A 86 -16.76 -17.94 13.10
C LEU A 86 -16.23 -18.65 11.86
N TYR A 87 -16.72 -18.26 10.69
CA TYR A 87 -16.36 -18.86 9.41
C TYR A 87 -15.73 -17.83 8.48
N GLY A 88 -14.73 -18.23 7.69
CA GLY A 88 -14.14 -17.37 6.68
C GLY A 88 -13.35 -18.12 5.63
N SER A 89 -12.93 -17.38 4.62
CA SER A 89 -11.95 -17.84 3.64
C SER A 89 -10.92 -16.75 3.37
N VAL A 90 -9.73 -17.16 2.91
CA VAL A 90 -8.64 -16.28 2.52
C VAL A 90 -7.96 -16.84 1.27
N SER A 91 -7.66 -15.97 0.31
CA SER A 91 -6.95 -16.35 -0.91
C SER A 91 -5.50 -15.87 -0.88
N PHE A 92 -4.53 -16.79 -0.97
CA PHE A 92 -3.10 -16.49 -0.98
C PHE A 92 -2.48 -16.67 -2.36
N GLY A 93 -1.34 -16.03 -2.60
CA GLY A 93 -0.59 -16.16 -3.86
C GLY A 93 -1.20 -15.41 -5.04
N GLY A 94 -2.37 -14.77 -4.87
CA GLY A 94 -3.06 -14.06 -5.94
C GLY A 94 -2.28 -12.85 -6.47
N GLU A 95 -2.24 -12.72 -7.79
CA GLU A 95 -1.70 -11.57 -8.50
C GLU A 95 -2.78 -10.48 -8.67
N LEU A 96 -2.43 -9.23 -8.35
CA LEU A 96 -3.37 -8.10 -8.43
C LEU A 96 -3.97 -7.90 -9.84
N ALA A 97 -3.19 -8.22 -10.89
CA ALA A 97 -3.60 -8.11 -12.29
C ALA A 97 -4.42 -9.32 -12.78
N LYS A 98 -4.49 -10.41 -12.00
CA LYS A 98 -5.24 -11.63 -12.36
C LYS A 98 -6.20 -11.98 -11.22
N PRO A 99 -7.38 -11.34 -11.14
CA PRO A 99 -8.39 -11.70 -10.16
C PRO A 99 -8.68 -13.21 -10.19
N GLY A 100 -8.82 -13.83 -9.02
CA GLY A 100 -9.04 -15.27 -8.90
C GLY A 100 -7.80 -16.16 -9.11
N SER A 101 -6.62 -15.60 -9.34
CA SER A 101 -5.37 -16.39 -9.46
C SER A 101 -4.83 -16.95 -8.14
N GLY A 102 -5.39 -16.53 -7.00
CA GLY A 102 -4.95 -17.00 -5.69
C GLY A 102 -5.59 -18.33 -5.30
N HIS A 103 -4.93 -19.02 -4.37
CA HIS A 103 -5.42 -20.25 -3.78
C HIS A 103 -6.26 -19.94 -2.56
N GLU A 104 -7.53 -20.33 -2.59
CA GLU A 104 -8.45 -20.16 -1.47
C GLU A 104 -8.18 -21.22 -0.38
N TYR A 105 -8.29 -20.77 0.87
CA TYR A 105 -8.20 -21.57 2.09
C TYR A 105 -9.41 -21.25 2.95
N CYS A 106 -10.24 -22.25 3.22
CA CYS A 106 -11.36 -22.14 4.14
C CYS A 106 -10.89 -22.30 5.59
N PHE A 107 -11.57 -21.65 6.53
CA PHE A 107 -11.27 -21.80 7.94
C PHE A 107 -12.47 -21.51 8.84
N ALA A 108 -12.42 -22.07 10.04
CA ALA A 108 -13.39 -21.81 11.10
C ALA A 108 -12.68 -21.60 12.44
N VAL A 109 -13.23 -20.75 13.30
CA VAL A 109 -12.68 -20.47 14.64
C VAL A 109 -13.70 -20.85 15.70
N ASP A 110 -13.27 -21.61 16.70
CA ASP A 110 -14.11 -22.13 17.79
C ASP A 110 -13.64 -21.64 19.17
N GLU A 111 -14.61 -21.58 20.08
CA GLU A 111 -14.36 -21.46 21.52
C GLU A 111 -14.44 -22.85 22.14
N SER A 112 -13.33 -23.59 22.09
CA SER A 112 -13.31 -25.01 22.43
C SER A 112 -13.50 -25.32 23.92
N LYS A 113 -13.50 -24.28 24.75
CA LYS A 113 -13.82 -24.32 26.18
C LYS A 113 -15.30 -24.06 26.47
N GLY A 114 -16.08 -23.62 25.48
CA GLY A 114 -17.49 -23.24 25.62
C GLY A 114 -17.76 -21.85 25.06
N THR A 115 -19.04 -21.55 24.78
CA THR A 115 -19.45 -20.25 24.21
C THR A 115 -19.21 -19.12 25.22
N GLY A 116 -18.48 -18.08 24.83
CA GLY A 116 -18.12 -16.94 25.68
C GLY A 116 -16.80 -17.09 26.45
N GLU A 117 -16.10 -18.23 26.33
CA GLU A 117 -14.82 -18.49 27.00
C GLU A 117 -13.60 -18.00 26.21
N GLY A 118 -13.83 -17.45 25.01
CA GLY A 118 -12.82 -16.91 24.12
C GLY A 118 -12.34 -17.91 23.07
N TYR A 119 -12.15 -17.41 21.86
CA TYR A 119 -11.68 -18.22 20.73
C TYR A 119 -10.27 -18.74 20.98
N ASP A 120 -10.08 -20.05 20.82
CA ASP A 120 -8.81 -20.71 21.12
C ASP A 120 -8.40 -21.79 20.10
N ARG A 121 -9.27 -22.10 19.13
CA ARG A 121 -8.96 -23.03 18.04
C ARG A 121 -9.31 -22.45 16.68
N LEU A 122 -8.38 -22.59 15.74
CA LEU A 122 -8.57 -22.30 14.33
C LEU A 122 -8.48 -23.61 13.55
N HIS A 123 -9.60 -24.05 12.98
CA HIS A 123 -9.64 -25.10 11.97
C HIS A 123 -9.32 -24.46 10.63
N PHE A 124 -8.29 -24.94 9.95
CA PHE A 124 -7.77 -24.32 8.72
C PHE A 124 -7.55 -25.42 7.70
N ASP A 125 -8.18 -25.31 6.54
CA ASP A 125 -8.15 -26.29 5.46
C ASP A 125 -6.79 -26.24 4.76
N LEU A 126 -5.79 -26.91 5.33
CA LEU A 126 -4.40 -26.79 4.89
C LEU A 126 -4.14 -27.55 3.59
N ASN A 127 -4.89 -28.62 3.36
CA ASN A 127 -4.78 -29.45 2.17
C ASN A 127 -5.67 -28.97 1.01
N ARG A 128 -6.62 -28.04 1.27
CA ARG A 128 -7.58 -27.45 0.33
C ARG A 128 -8.63 -28.44 -0.18
N ASP A 129 -8.95 -29.48 0.60
CA ASP A 129 -9.96 -30.48 0.25
C ASP A 129 -11.38 -30.08 0.66
N LEU A 130 -11.53 -28.90 1.26
CA LEU A 130 -12.79 -28.33 1.74
C LEU A 130 -13.42 -29.11 2.90
N ASP A 131 -12.66 -29.96 3.61
CA ASP A 131 -13.06 -30.69 4.81
C ASP A 131 -12.25 -30.23 6.04
N LEU A 132 -12.79 -29.26 6.75
CA LEU A 132 -12.19 -28.70 7.97
C LEU A 132 -12.19 -29.66 9.17
N SER A 133 -12.80 -30.84 9.04
CA SER A 133 -12.88 -31.83 10.12
C SER A 133 -11.68 -32.77 10.18
N ASN A 134 -10.90 -32.87 9.09
CA ASN A 134 -9.81 -33.81 8.96
C ASN A 134 -8.41 -33.20 9.27
N ASP A 135 -8.28 -31.89 9.21
CA ASP A 135 -7.07 -31.16 9.58
C ASP A 135 -6.93 -30.95 11.10
N GLN A 136 -5.69 -30.98 11.59
CA GLN A 136 -5.42 -30.68 12.99
C GLN A 136 -5.67 -29.19 13.28
N PRO A 137 -6.46 -28.85 14.32
CA PRO A 137 -6.74 -27.45 14.63
C PRO A 137 -5.48 -26.72 15.10
N VAL A 138 -5.30 -25.51 14.60
CA VAL A 138 -4.27 -24.58 15.02
C VAL A 138 -4.68 -23.96 16.36
N LEU A 139 -3.86 -24.16 17.38
CA LEU A 139 -4.16 -23.69 18.72
C LEU A 139 -3.78 -22.23 18.92
N ALA A 140 -4.55 -21.52 19.75
CA ALA A 140 -4.13 -20.24 20.29
C ALA A 140 -2.78 -20.38 21.00
N TRP A 141 -1.97 -19.35 20.86
CA TRP A 141 -0.62 -19.30 21.40
C TRP A 141 -0.59 -18.42 22.64
N ASP A 142 -0.37 -19.04 23.80
CA ASP A 142 -0.35 -18.33 25.09
C ASP A 142 0.77 -17.27 25.18
N SER A 143 1.89 -17.52 24.51
CA SER A 143 3.08 -16.67 24.53
C SER A 143 3.62 -16.47 23.11
N PRO A 144 2.90 -15.72 22.25
CA PRO A 144 3.37 -15.41 20.90
C PRO A 144 4.54 -14.41 20.99
N PRO A 145 5.32 -14.23 19.90
CA PRO A 145 6.36 -13.20 19.84
C PRO A 145 5.81 -11.85 20.29
N GLU A 146 6.54 -11.13 21.13
CA GLU A 146 6.08 -9.88 21.77
C GLU A 146 5.49 -8.89 20.75
N ARG A 147 6.19 -8.71 19.61
CA ARG A 147 5.77 -7.78 18.54
C ARG A 147 4.58 -8.26 17.72
N ALA A 148 4.13 -9.51 17.83
CA ALA A 148 2.93 -10.00 17.16
C ALA A 148 1.67 -9.25 17.65
N LYS A 149 1.70 -8.79 18.91
CA LYS A 149 0.61 -8.05 19.56
C LYS A 149 0.48 -6.60 19.07
N GLU A 150 1.49 -6.07 18.36
CA GLU A 150 1.45 -4.70 17.82
C GLU A 150 0.36 -4.50 16.75
N ALA A 151 -0.15 -5.59 16.14
CA ALA A 151 -1.29 -5.51 15.23
C ALA A 151 -2.48 -4.84 15.91
N ARG A 152 -2.75 -5.16 17.18
CA ARG A 152 -3.80 -4.53 18.00
C ARG A 152 -3.66 -3.02 18.07
N GLU A 153 -2.45 -2.48 18.18
CA GLU A 153 -2.21 -1.04 18.29
C GLU A 153 -2.53 -0.26 17.01
N LYS A 154 -2.58 -0.95 15.86
CA LYS A 154 -2.93 -0.35 14.56
C LYS A 154 -4.44 -0.15 14.41
N TRP A 155 -5.24 -0.92 15.16
CA TRP A 155 -6.69 -0.92 15.07
C TRP A 155 -7.31 -0.33 16.34
N GLY A 156 -8.01 0.80 16.21
CA GLY A 156 -8.81 1.33 17.32
C GLY A 156 -9.98 0.39 17.63
N GLY A 157 -10.38 0.33 18.91
CA GLY A 157 -11.58 -0.42 19.33
C GLY A 157 -11.43 -1.93 19.42
N VAL A 158 -10.20 -2.47 19.47
CA VAL A 158 -9.96 -3.91 19.65
C VAL A 158 -10.13 -4.32 21.11
N GLU A 159 -11.14 -5.13 21.37
CA GLU A 159 -11.50 -5.66 22.69
C GLU A 159 -10.76 -6.96 23.01
N SER A 160 -10.55 -7.83 22.01
CA SER A 160 -9.82 -9.08 22.15
C SER A 160 -8.82 -9.31 21.01
N HIS A 161 -7.72 -10.00 21.32
CA HIS A 161 -6.68 -10.35 20.34
C HIS A 161 -6.13 -11.74 20.63
N VAL A 162 -6.32 -12.66 19.69
CA VAL A 162 -5.77 -14.02 19.74
C VAL A 162 -4.71 -14.16 18.65
N CYS A 163 -3.54 -14.68 19.02
CA CYS A 163 -2.53 -15.13 18.06
C CYS A 163 -2.55 -16.65 18.04
N PHE A 164 -2.64 -17.26 16.87
CA PHE A 164 -2.54 -18.71 16.73
C PHE A 164 -1.09 -19.11 16.45
N ARG A 165 -0.78 -20.40 16.65
CA ARG A 165 0.50 -20.97 16.24
C ARG A 165 0.69 -20.84 14.72
N TYR A 166 1.94 -20.95 14.29
CA TYR A 166 2.26 -20.85 12.87
C TYR A 166 1.64 -22.01 12.07
N VAL A 167 1.32 -21.70 10.82
CA VAL A 167 0.93 -22.67 9.79
C VAL A 167 1.79 -22.46 8.56
N ASP A 168 2.14 -23.55 7.89
CA ASP A 168 2.83 -23.52 6.61
C ASP A 168 1.80 -23.76 5.51
N VAL A 169 1.55 -22.75 4.67
CA VAL A 169 0.61 -22.86 3.54
C VAL A 169 1.38 -23.13 2.25
N SER A 170 0.86 -24.02 1.40
CA SER A 170 1.47 -24.32 0.10
C SER A 170 0.81 -23.51 -1.01
N LEU A 171 1.59 -22.70 -1.73
CA LEU A 171 1.06 -21.86 -2.82
C LEU A 171 1.35 -22.45 -4.20
N GLY A 172 1.79 -23.72 -4.26
CA GLY A 172 1.98 -24.46 -5.50
C GLY A 172 0.74 -25.27 -5.92
N PRO A 173 0.80 -25.88 -7.11
CA PRO A 173 -0.13 -26.93 -7.51
C PRO A 173 -0.15 -28.06 -6.47
N GLU A 174 -1.31 -28.69 -6.28
CA GLU A 174 -1.44 -29.82 -5.35
C GLU A 174 -0.45 -30.94 -5.68
N GLY A 175 0.26 -31.44 -4.66
CA GLY A 175 1.18 -32.58 -4.78
C GLY A 175 2.61 -32.27 -5.23
N ASP A 176 2.96 -31.03 -5.58
CA ASP A 176 4.30 -30.69 -6.10
C ASP A 176 5.37 -30.43 -5.00
N GLY A 177 5.02 -30.64 -3.72
CA GLY A 177 5.90 -30.27 -2.60
C GLY A 177 6.29 -28.79 -2.62
N GLY A 178 5.40 -27.95 -3.18
CA GLY A 178 5.64 -26.55 -3.51
C GLY A 178 6.11 -25.70 -2.33
N ARG A 179 6.71 -24.54 -2.64
CA ARG A 179 7.23 -23.60 -1.64
C ARG A 179 6.14 -23.26 -0.63
N THR A 180 6.44 -23.49 0.64
CA THR A 180 5.55 -23.12 1.73
C THR A 180 5.86 -21.72 2.24
N VAL A 181 4.83 -21.03 2.72
CA VAL A 181 4.95 -19.76 3.42
C VAL A 181 4.48 -19.96 4.85
N GLU A 182 5.37 -19.70 5.81
CA GLU A 182 5.02 -19.71 7.24
C GLU A 182 4.20 -18.46 7.56
N ILE A 183 2.99 -18.67 8.09
CA ILE A 183 2.01 -17.64 8.40
C ILE A 183 1.64 -17.74 9.88
N MET A 184 1.44 -16.57 10.52
CA MET A 184 0.78 -16.45 11.81
C MET A 184 -0.65 -15.94 11.62
N PRO A 185 -1.67 -16.78 11.83
CA PRO A 185 -3.05 -16.33 11.93
C PRO A 185 -3.28 -15.55 13.22
N GLN A 186 -4.11 -14.52 13.15
CA GLN A 186 -4.56 -13.73 14.29
C GLN A 186 -6.04 -13.42 14.16
N LEU A 187 -6.72 -13.34 15.29
CA LEU A 187 -8.12 -12.91 15.39
C LEU A 187 -8.19 -11.65 16.24
N LEU A 188 -8.78 -10.59 15.68
CA LEU A 188 -9.14 -9.36 16.39
C LEU A 188 -10.65 -9.35 16.63
N GLY A 189 -11.06 -9.19 17.88
CA GLY A 189 -12.45 -8.95 18.26
C GLY A 189 -12.72 -7.47 18.51
N PHE A 190 -13.83 -7.00 17.98
CA PHE A 190 -14.43 -5.69 18.19
C PHE A 190 -15.85 -5.88 18.74
N GLU A 191 -16.45 -4.84 19.31
CA GLU A 191 -17.78 -4.88 19.94
C GLU A 191 -18.84 -5.65 19.13
N LYS A 192 -18.84 -5.48 17.80
CA LYS A 192 -19.86 -6.04 16.89
C LYS A 192 -19.29 -6.89 15.76
N ALA A 193 -17.99 -7.15 15.73
CA ALA A 193 -17.35 -7.79 14.58
C ALA A 193 -16.04 -8.48 14.96
N HIS A 194 -15.63 -9.40 14.10
CA HIS A 194 -14.31 -10.03 14.17
C HIS A 194 -13.56 -9.81 12.86
N LEU A 195 -12.23 -9.78 12.93
CA LEU A 195 -11.34 -9.71 11.78
C LEU A 195 -10.23 -10.73 11.93
N ALA A 196 -10.07 -11.59 10.92
CA ALA A 196 -8.91 -12.46 10.82
C ALA A 196 -7.79 -11.77 10.04
N LEU A 197 -6.56 -11.92 10.53
CA LEU A 197 -5.34 -11.42 9.91
C LEU A 197 -4.36 -12.57 9.71
N PHE A 198 -3.77 -12.67 8.52
CA PHE A 198 -2.78 -13.69 8.17
C PHE A 198 -1.45 -13.00 7.87
N LEU A 199 -0.46 -13.24 8.72
CA LEU A 199 0.83 -12.56 8.68
C LEU A 199 1.94 -13.49 8.21
N ALA A 200 2.57 -13.19 7.08
CA ALA A 200 3.83 -13.84 6.70
C ALA A 200 4.92 -13.53 7.75
N THR A 201 5.55 -14.56 8.30
CA THR A 201 6.50 -14.43 9.42
C THR A 201 7.92 -14.08 8.98
N LYS A 202 8.21 -14.22 7.69
CA LYS A 202 9.53 -14.04 7.08
C LYS A 202 9.50 -12.89 6.08
N LEU A 203 10.58 -12.11 6.05
CA LEU A 203 10.76 -10.98 5.13
C LEU A 203 12.23 -10.89 4.69
N ARG A 204 12.52 -10.07 3.68
CA ARG A 204 13.89 -9.89 3.15
C ARG A 204 14.43 -8.52 3.53
N ARG A 205 15.68 -8.46 3.97
CA ARG A 205 16.36 -7.21 4.32
C ARG A 205 17.73 -7.14 3.71
N GLY A 206 18.09 -5.98 3.19
CA GLY A 206 19.45 -5.71 2.70
C GLY A 206 19.78 -4.23 2.69
N LYS A 207 20.89 -3.91 2.02
CA LYS A 207 21.39 -2.54 1.90
C LYS A 207 21.81 -2.28 0.47
N VAL A 208 21.43 -1.13 -0.06
CA VAL A 208 21.78 -0.71 -1.42
C VAL A 208 22.29 0.73 -1.44
N ARG A 209 23.12 1.07 -2.42
CA ARG A 209 23.58 2.44 -2.64
C ARG A 209 23.03 2.96 -3.97
N ILE A 210 22.28 4.06 -3.93
CA ILE A 210 21.65 4.68 -5.11
C ILE A 210 22.01 6.15 -5.08
N ALA A 211 22.53 6.68 -6.19
CA ALA A 211 22.93 8.10 -6.32
C ALA A 211 23.81 8.60 -5.14
N GLY A 212 24.75 7.76 -4.67
CA GLY A 212 25.65 8.10 -3.55
C GLY A 212 25.06 7.96 -2.14
N GLN A 213 23.75 7.75 -2.01
CA GLN A 213 23.06 7.55 -0.73
C GLN A 213 22.88 6.06 -0.41
N ARG A 214 23.05 5.69 0.86
CA ARG A 214 22.77 4.33 1.36
C ARG A 214 21.33 4.21 1.83
N TYR A 215 20.71 3.08 1.51
CA TYR A 215 19.36 2.73 1.92
C TYR A 215 19.34 1.36 2.60
N ASP A 216 18.54 1.22 3.65
CA ASP A 216 18.03 -0.10 4.03
C ASP A 216 16.86 -0.44 3.10
N VAL A 217 16.82 -1.68 2.65
CA VAL A 217 15.71 -2.23 1.85
C VAL A 217 15.04 -3.31 2.67
N LEU A 218 13.71 -3.28 2.72
CA LEU A 218 12.89 -4.35 3.26
C LEU A 218 11.84 -4.79 2.23
N LEU A 219 11.68 -6.10 2.04
CA LEU A 219 10.66 -6.70 1.19
C LEU A 219 9.81 -7.69 1.97
N GLY A 220 8.51 -7.77 1.67
CA GLY A 220 7.59 -8.73 2.29
C GLY A 220 6.15 -8.52 1.87
N HIS A 221 5.25 -9.20 2.57
CA HIS A 221 3.86 -9.39 2.14
C HIS A 221 2.83 -8.91 3.21
N PRO A 222 2.78 -7.60 3.53
CA PRO A 222 1.85 -7.08 4.54
C PRO A 222 0.40 -7.02 4.11
N TYR A 223 0.12 -7.08 2.80
CA TYR A 223 -1.22 -6.88 2.24
C TYR A 223 -1.77 -8.11 1.53
N SER A 224 -0.91 -8.85 0.81
CA SER A 224 -1.23 -10.09 0.10
C SER A 224 -0.07 -11.05 0.24
N VAL A 225 -0.29 -12.18 0.92
CA VAL A 225 0.73 -13.22 1.16
C VAL A 225 1.00 -13.98 -0.13
N SER A 226 2.28 -14.15 -0.46
CA SER A 226 2.77 -14.89 -1.62
C SER A 226 4.09 -15.58 -1.27
N ASP A 227 4.43 -16.60 -2.04
CA ASP A 227 5.72 -17.33 -2.02
C ASP A 227 6.76 -16.67 -2.94
N ARG A 228 6.37 -15.62 -3.68
CA ARG A 228 7.19 -14.88 -4.63
C ARG A 228 7.35 -13.42 -4.24
N PHE A 229 8.59 -12.95 -4.25
CA PHE A 229 8.93 -11.55 -3.96
C PHE A 229 9.08 -10.66 -5.20
N ASP A 230 9.07 -11.22 -6.40
CA ASP A 230 9.26 -10.51 -7.67
C ASP A 230 7.98 -9.92 -8.27
N LEU A 231 6.85 -10.08 -7.57
CA LEU A 231 5.57 -9.49 -7.97
C LEU A 231 5.57 -7.96 -7.79
N PRO A 232 4.96 -7.19 -8.72
CA PRO A 232 4.83 -5.74 -8.58
C PRO A 232 4.18 -5.28 -7.26
N SER A 233 3.24 -6.08 -6.75
CA SER A 233 2.50 -5.82 -5.51
C SER A 233 3.28 -6.15 -4.23
N THR A 234 4.45 -6.82 -4.32
CA THR A 234 5.32 -7.08 -3.17
C THR A 234 5.65 -5.76 -2.49
N SER A 235 5.51 -5.68 -1.17
CA SER A 235 5.82 -4.45 -0.49
C SER A 235 7.33 -4.26 -0.39
N MET A 236 7.81 -3.08 -0.81
CA MET A 236 9.20 -2.67 -0.73
C MET A 236 9.31 -1.34 0.01
N PHE A 237 10.08 -1.32 1.11
CA PHE A 237 10.42 -0.08 1.79
C PHE A 237 11.89 0.27 1.55
N LEU A 238 12.10 1.44 0.97
CA LEU A 238 13.41 2.03 0.76
C LEU A 238 13.68 3.13 1.80
N ILE A 239 14.56 2.87 2.77
CA ILE A 239 14.75 3.73 3.94
C ILE A 239 16.12 4.41 3.89
N PRO A 240 16.19 5.73 3.61
CA PRO A 240 17.45 6.44 3.51
C PRO A 240 18.16 6.50 4.88
N LYS A 241 19.42 6.05 4.93
CA LYS A 241 20.19 5.98 6.18
C LYS A 241 20.41 7.33 6.86
N LYS A 242 20.66 8.38 6.08
CA LYS A 242 20.95 9.73 6.62
C LYS A 242 19.69 10.45 7.13
N ALA A 243 18.52 10.11 6.61
CA ALA A 243 17.28 10.80 6.93
C ALA A 243 16.07 9.84 6.88
N PRO A 244 15.96 8.84 7.77
CA PRO A 244 14.94 7.79 7.66
C PRO A 244 13.50 8.29 7.53
N ARG A 245 13.19 9.45 8.12
CA ARG A 245 11.87 10.10 8.02
C ARG A 245 11.52 10.62 6.62
N SER A 246 12.51 10.74 5.72
CA SER A 246 12.37 11.17 4.32
C SER A 246 12.09 10.05 3.33
N ARG A 247 11.79 8.82 3.81
CA ARG A 247 11.26 7.76 2.93
C ARG A 247 10.06 8.28 2.15
N ALA A 248 9.87 7.83 0.92
CA ALA A 248 8.71 8.20 0.12
C ALA A 248 7.39 7.89 0.86
N ARG A 249 6.46 8.86 0.86
CA ARG A 249 5.14 8.78 1.48
C ARG A 249 4.08 9.29 0.50
N TRP A 250 3.78 8.44 -0.48
CA TRP A 250 2.66 8.60 -1.42
C TRP A 250 2.05 7.21 -1.68
N TRP A 251 0.82 7.15 -2.19
CA TRP A 251 0.08 5.89 -2.29
C TRP A 251 0.71 4.94 -3.32
N GLY A 252 1.15 3.76 -2.86
CA GLY A 252 1.88 2.80 -3.69
C GLY A 252 3.40 2.96 -3.67
N ALA A 253 3.95 3.95 -2.96
CA ALA A 253 5.39 4.14 -2.80
C ALA A 253 6.09 2.97 -2.08
N ASP A 254 5.32 2.11 -1.42
CA ASP A 254 5.75 0.94 -0.68
C ASP A 254 5.59 -0.35 -1.48
N THR A 255 5.44 -0.29 -2.80
CA THR A 255 5.35 -1.46 -3.70
C THR A 255 6.63 -1.64 -4.51
N LEU A 256 6.97 -2.87 -4.89
CA LEU A 256 8.14 -3.18 -5.72
C LEU A 256 8.02 -2.54 -7.10
N GLY A 257 6.81 -2.50 -7.66
CA GLY A 257 6.49 -1.84 -8.92
C GLY A 257 6.57 -0.32 -8.88
N ALA A 258 6.82 0.31 -7.73
CA ALA A 258 6.94 1.75 -7.62
C ALA A 258 8.16 2.29 -8.38
N LEU A 259 7.96 3.30 -9.21
CA LEU A 259 9.05 4.07 -9.79
C LEU A 259 9.38 5.27 -8.91
N HIS A 260 10.65 5.42 -8.56
CA HIS A 260 11.11 6.47 -7.65
C HIS A 260 12.09 7.41 -8.34
N THR A 261 11.86 8.72 -8.24
CA THR A 261 12.83 9.73 -8.62
C THR A 261 13.91 9.84 -7.54
N ILE A 262 15.10 9.31 -7.81
CA ILE A 262 16.24 9.29 -6.89
C ILE A 262 17.48 9.81 -7.61
N GLY A 263 18.07 10.89 -7.07
CA GLY A 263 19.22 11.57 -7.70
C GLY A 263 18.87 12.17 -9.06
N GLY A 264 17.67 12.74 -9.20
CA GLY A 264 17.18 13.37 -10.43
C GLY A 264 16.79 12.41 -11.55
N LYS A 265 16.85 11.10 -11.32
CA LYS A 265 16.51 10.08 -12.32
C LYS A 265 15.41 9.17 -11.81
N LEU A 266 14.52 8.77 -12.71
CA LEU A 266 13.49 7.78 -12.42
C LEU A 266 14.14 6.39 -12.34
N ARG A 267 13.85 5.65 -11.27
CA ARG A 267 14.44 4.34 -10.96
C ARG A 267 13.35 3.30 -10.84
N ARG A 268 13.62 2.11 -11.38
CA ARG A 268 12.81 0.91 -11.22
C ARG A 268 13.57 -0.15 -10.42
N PHE A 269 12.81 -0.96 -9.69
CA PHE A 269 13.32 -2.00 -8.82
C PHE A 269 12.81 -3.36 -9.30
N SER A 270 13.65 -4.38 -9.16
CA SER A 270 13.29 -5.76 -9.47
C SER A 270 14.01 -6.68 -8.51
N VAL A 271 13.41 -7.83 -8.22
CA VAL A 271 13.95 -8.80 -7.28
C VAL A 271 13.85 -10.18 -7.92
N THR A 272 14.71 -11.10 -7.51
CA THR A 272 14.53 -12.54 -7.81
C THR A 272 13.25 -13.08 -7.15
N PRO A 273 12.65 -14.18 -7.66
CA PRO A 273 11.46 -14.79 -7.04
C PRO A 273 11.63 -15.10 -5.55
N ASP A 274 12.82 -15.55 -5.15
CA ASP A 274 13.18 -15.84 -3.75
C ASP A 274 13.36 -14.61 -2.85
N GLY A 275 13.40 -13.43 -3.43
CA GLY A 275 13.62 -12.21 -2.67
C GLY A 275 15.07 -12.01 -2.21
N ASP A 276 16.03 -12.79 -2.71
CA ASP A 276 17.42 -12.82 -2.22
C ASP A 276 18.35 -11.81 -2.92
N ARG A 277 17.95 -11.29 -4.09
CA ARG A 277 18.72 -10.30 -4.84
C ARG A 277 17.86 -9.19 -5.43
N LEU A 278 18.10 -7.97 -4.98
CA LEU A 278 17.54 -6.74 -5.55
C LEU A 278 18.41 -6.21 -6.70
N SER A 279 17.78 -5.72 -7.77
CA SER A 279 18.40 -4.89 -8.80
C SER A 279 17.70 -3.54 -8.89
N VAL A 280 18.48 -2.47 -8.97
CA VAL A 280 18.03 -1.09 -9.19
C VAL A 280 18.51 -0.66 -10.57
N ASN A 281 17.59 -0.26 -11.43
CA ASN A 281 17.89 0.21 -12.78
C ASN A 281 17.33 1.62 -12.98
N GLU A 282 17.96 2.39 -13.87
CA GLU A 282 17.33 3.59 -14.42
C GLU A 282 16.13 3.17 -15.27
N TYR A 283 15.06 3.97 -15.23
CA TYR A 283 13.97 3.84 -16.19
C TYR A 283 14.44 4.43 -17.53
N ASP A 284 14.30 3.64 -18.58
CA ASP A 284 14.81 3.89 -19.93
C ASP A 284 13.68 3.92 -20.99
N GLY A 285 12.43 3.76 -20.57
CA GLY A 285 11.28 3.89 -21.46
C GLY A 285 10.88 5.34 -21.72
N GLU A 286 9.90 5.49 -22.61
CA GLU A 286 9.34 6.79 -22.98
C GLU A 286 8.64 7.46 -21.80
N LEU A 287 8.62 8.78 -21.83
CA LEU A 287 7.90 9.62 -20.88
C LEU A 287 6.86 10.45 -21.64
N GLY A 288 5.68 10.60 -21.08
CA GLY A 288 4.67 11.56 -21.51
C GLY A 288 4.44 12.65 -20.49
N THR A 289 3.55 13.58 -20.81
CA THR A 289 3.19 14.71 -19.95
C THR A 289 1.80 14.49 -19.33
N PHE A 290 1.70 14.67 -18.01
CA PHE A 290 0.44 14.70 -17.27
C PHE A 290 0.26 16.10 -16.66
N GLU A 291 -0.90 16.71 -16.88
CA GLU A 291 -1.19 18.10 -16.54
C GLU A 291 -2.55 18.26 -15.87
N VAL A 292 -2.68 19.25 -14.99
CA VAL A 292 -3.97 19.71 -14.51
C VAL A 292 -4.43 20.91 -15.35
N GLY A 293 -5.64 20.82 -15.90
CA GLY A 293 -6.29 21.88 -16.66
C GLY A 293 -7.40 22.57 -15.87
N THR A 294 -7.81 23.76 -16.31
CA THR A 294 -8.90 24.52 -15.67
C THR A 294 -10.30 24.08 -16.14
N GLY A 295 -10.38 23.32 -17.23
CA GLY A 295 -11.64 22.93 -17.87
C GLY A 295 -12.41 24.15 -18.40
N GLY A 296 -11.69 25.17 -18.88
CA GLY A 296 -12.26 26.42 -19.38
C GLY A 296 -12.68 27.42 -18.29
N ARG A 297 -12.45 27.11 -17.00
CA ARG A 297 -12.79 27.99 -15.88
C ARG A 297 -11.72 29.06 -15.69
N GLU A 298 -12.14 30.27 -15.29
CA GLU A 298 -11.23 31.39 -14.97
C GLU A 298 -10.59 31.23 -13.59
N ILE A 299 -9.66 30.27 -13.46
CA ILE A 299 -8.95 29.96 -12.22
C ILE A 299 -7.45 29.93 -12.53
N SER A 300 -6.66 30.72 -11.80
CA SER A 300 -5.21 30.83 -12.02
C SER A 300 -4.38 29.96 -11.06
N ASP A 301 -4.90 29.67 -9.87
CA ASP A 301 -4.24 28.81 -8.89
C ASP A 301 -4.75 27.37 -9.06
N VAL A 302 -4.04 26.59 -9.88
CA VAL A 302 -4.32 25.17 -10.07
C VAL A 302 -3.10 24.34 -9.73
N TRP A 303 -3.33 23.18 -9.12
CA TRP A 303 -2.26 22.25 -8.82
C TRP A 303 -2.78 20.83 -8.63
N MET A 304 -1.86 19.86 -8.69
CA MET A 304 -2.11 18.46 -8.41
C MET A 304 -0.97 17.81 -7.64
N THR A 305 -1.28 16.75 -6.91
CA THR A 305 -0.32 15.87 -6.23
C THR A 305 -0.93 14.49 -5.98
N GLY A 306 -0.11 13.47 -5.74
CA GLY A 306 -0.57 12.12 -5.39
C GLY A 306 0.14 11.05 -6.18
N SER A 307 -0.60 10.11 -6.75
CA SER A 307 -0.03 8.99 -7.48
C SER A 307 -1.03 8.30 -8.40
N LEU A 308 -0.49 7.80 -9.50
CA LEU A 308 -1.16 6.94 -10.47
C LEU A 308 -0.61 5.51 -10.36
N GLN A 309 -1.36 4.55 -10.88
CA GLN A 309 -0.89 3.17 -11.03
C GLN A 309 -1.33 2.58 -12.37
N THR A 310 -0.46 1.74 -12.93
CA THR A 310 -0.78 0.79 -13.99
C THR A 310 -1.03 -0.59 -13.36
N GLU A 311 -1.20 -1.63 -14.17
CA GLU A 311 -1.24 -3.01 -13.67
C GLU A 311 0.03 -3.44 -12.93
N THR A 312 1.19 -2.88 -13.33
CA THR A 312 2.51 -3.36 -12.90
C THR A 312 3.36 -2.28 -12.23
N ALA A 313 2.89 -1.04 -12.17
CA ALA A 313 3.68 0.07 -11.68
C ALA A 313 2.86 1.08 -10.89
N ALA A 314 3.53 1.78 -9.96
CA ALA A 314 2.98 2.95 -9.29
C ALA A 314 3.93 4.14 -9.51
N VAL A 315 3.38 5.31 -9.81
CA VAL A 315 4.15 6.52 -10.11
C VAL A 315 3.62 7.71 -9.31
N ALA A 316 4.55 8.52 -8.82
CA ALA A 316 4.22 9.74 -8.09
C ALA A 316 3.78 10.86 -9.04
N VAL A 317 2.69 11.55 -8.71
CA VAL A 317 2.30 12.82 -9.32
C VAL A 317 2.74 13.95 -8.39
N GLY A 318 3.76 14.69 -8.81
CA GLY A 318 4.41 15.71 -7.99
C GLY A 318 5.91 15.50 -7.91
N LYS A 319 6.60 16.42 -7.25
CA LYS A 319 8.07 16.36 -7.05
C LYS A 319 8.38 15.91 -5.64
N PRO A 320 9.41 15.07 -5.41
CA PRO A 320 9.83 14.75 -4.05
C PRO A 320 10.10 16.01 -3.21
N PHE A 321 9.48 16.09 -2.04
CA PHE A 321 9.58 17.18 -1.07
C PHE A 321 10.17 16.72 0.26
N GLU A 322 10.34 17.67 1.18
CA GLU A 322 10.74 17.40 2.56
C GLU A 322 9.94 16.26 3.20
N LYS A 323 10.63 15.47 4.03
CA LYS A 323 10.05 14.34 4.79
C LYS A 323 9.33 13.31 3.90
N GLY A 324 9.69 13.24 2.61
CA GLY A 324 9.22 12.23 1.67
C GLY A 324 7.82 12.46 1.12
N ARG A 325 7.25 13.66 1.36
CA ARG A 325 6.01 14.11 0.73
C ARG A 325 6.25 14.50 -0.73
N LEU A 326 5.18 14.79 -1.46
CA LEU A 326 5.26 15.35 -2.81
C LEU A 326 4.89 16.84 -2.76
N GLU A 327 5.61 17.66 -3.52
CA GLU A 327 5.22 19.03 -3.83
C GLU A 327 4.05 19.02 -4.81
N HIS A 328 3.25 20.07 -4.73
CA HIS A 328 2.20 20.36 -5.69
C HIS A 328 2.82 20.79 -7.04
N VAL A 329 2.23 20.36 -8.14
CA VAL A 329 2.69 20.69 -9.50
C VAL A 329 1.50 20.99 -10.41
N THR A 330 1.72 21.73 -11.49
CA THR A 330 0.75 21.89 -12.57
C THR A 330 0.95 20.86 -13.69
N SER A 331 2.18 20.37 -13.85
CA SER A 331 2.62 19.45 -14.89
C SER A 331 3.73 18.55 -14.36
N CYS A 332 3.76 17.29 -14.77
CA CYS A 332 4.91 16.40 -14.56
C CYS A 332 5.10 15.40 -15.71
N ARG A 333 6.32 14.87 -15.81
CA ARG A 333 6.67 13.80 -16.76
C ARG A 333 6.55 12.45 -16.09
N LEU A 334 5.78 11.55 -16.70
CA LEU A 334 5.50 10.21 -16.21
C LEU A 334 5.77 9.18 -17.32
N PRO A 335 6.04 7.90 -17.01
CA PRO A 335 6.13 6.85 -18.01
C PRO A 335 4.90 6.83 -18.94
N VAL A 336 5.10 6.60 -20.23
CA VAL A 336 4.00 6.34 -21.16
C VAL A 336 3.24 5.08 -20.71
N GLY A 337 1.91 5.14 -20.74
CA GLY A 337 1.06 4.02 -20.35
C GLY A 337 -0.36 4.44 -19.97
N ASP A 338 -1.14 3.44 -19.58
CA ASP A 338 -2.54 3.59 -19.17
C ASP A 338 -2.64 3.48 -17.66
N TYR A 339 -3.29 4.47 -17.07
CA TYR A 339 -3.28 4.66 -15.63
C TYR A 339 -4.69 4.78 -15.07
N LEU A 340 -4.78 4.45 -13.79
CA LEU A 340 -5.88 4.84 -12.93
C LEU A 340 -5.31 5.53 -11.68
N PRO A 341 -6.07 6.41 -11.00
CA PRO A 341 -5.58 7.08 -9.81
C PRO A 341 -5.55 6.13 -8.61
N ASN A 342 -4.38 5.97 -7.98
CA ASN A 342 -4.33 5.33 -6.66
C ASN A 342 -4.91 6.28 -5.62
N TYR A 343 -4.43 7.54 -5.64
CA TYR A 343 -5.03 8.68 -4.97
C TYR A 343 -4.43 9.96 -5.58
N LEU A 344 -5.27 10.87 -6.06
CA LEU A 344 -4.85 12.19 -6.52
C LEU A 344 -5.59 13.27 -5.72
N THR A 345 -4.92 14.39 -5.52
CA THR A 345 -5.51 15.58 -4.93
C THR A 345 -5.21 16.76 -5.84
N PHE A 346 -6.25 17.52 -6.15
CA PHE A 346 -6.20 18.70 -7.00
C PHE A 346 -6.61 19.93 -6.19
N GLY A 347 -6.04 21.08 -6.53
CA GLY A 347 -6.49 22.38 -6.05
C GLY A 347 -6.93 23.27 -7.21
N PHE A 348 -8.01 23.99 -6.99
CA PHE A 348 -8.60 25.00 -7.87
C PHE A 348 -8.94 26.23 -7.02
N GLY A 349 -7.94 27.07 -6.78
CA GLY A 349 -8.00 28.15 -5.79
C GLY A 349 -8.28 27.60 -4.39
N ARG A 350 -9.46 27.90 -3.85
CA ARG A 350 -9.90 27.43 -2.53
C ARG A 350 -10.48 26.03 -2.53
N LEU A 351 -10.87 25.51 -3.69
CA LEU A 351 -11.43 24.17 -3.81
C LEU A 351 -10.30 23.15 -3.83
N VAL A 352 -10.40 22.12 -3.00
CA VAL A 352 -9.54 20.94 -3.04
C VAL A 352 -10.41 19.71 -3.31
N ILE A 353 -10.00 18.93 -4.30
CA ILE A 353 -10.70 17.72 -4.75
C ILE A 353 -9.78 16.53 -4.58
N SER A 354 -10.21 15.49 -3.87
CA SER A 354 -9.52 14.19 -3.83
C SER A 354 -10.22 13.20 -4.76
N VAL A 355 -9.46 12.41 -5.51
CA VAL A 355 -10.00 11.31 -6.33
C VAL A 355 -9.19 10.02 -6.13
N SER A 356 -9.83 8.88 -6.36
CA SER A 356 -9.19 7.57 -6.42
C SER A 356 -9.87 6.69 -7.46
N MET A 357 -9.34 5.50 -7.71
CA MET A 357 -10.04 4.50 -8.52
C MET A 357 -11.44 4.26 -7.96
N ASN A 358 -12.40 4.08 -8.85
CA ASN A 358 -13.71 3.59 -8.46
C ASN A 358 -13.62 2.09 -8.19
N TYR A 359 -13.91 1.70 -6.95
CA TYR A 359 -14.00 0.29 -6.55
C TYR A 359 -15.44 -0.12 -6.23
N HIS A 360 -16.44 0.69 -6.59
CA HIS A 360 -17.85 0.42 -6.40
C HIS A 360 -18.53 0.17 -7.74
N SER A 361 -19.56 -0.68 -7.73
CA SER A 361 -20.44 -0.90 -8.88
C SER A 361 -21.90 -0.83 -8.43
N ASP A 362 -22.83 -0.76 -9.38
CA ASP A 362 -24.26 -0.67 -9.06
C ASP A 362 -24.68 -1.84 -8.15
N GLY A 363 -25.19 -1.49 -6.97
CA GLY A 363 -25.59 -2.44 -5.94
C GLY A 363 -24.48 -3.27 -5.31
N LYS A 364 -23.21 -2.98 -5.58
CA LYS A 364 -22.05 -3.71 -5.06
C LYS A 364 -21.02 -2.79 -4.43
N LYS A 365 -21.01 -2.76 -3.09
CA LYS A 365 -19.96 -2.10 -2.30
C LYS A 365 -18.63 -2.86 -2.47
N ARG A 366 -17.57 -2.18 -2.92
CA ARG A 366 -16.22 -2.78 -3.07
C ARG A 366 -16.21 -3.97 -4.04
N ASP A 367 -16.79 -3.78 -5.23
CA ASP A 367 -16.80 -4.76 -6.32
C ASP A 367 -15.40 -4.91 -6.95
N LEU A 368 -14.51 -5.56 -6.21
CA LEU A 368 -13.12 -5.81 -6.60
C LEU A 368 -12.95 -7.14 -7.32
N ASP A 369 -13.93 -8.05 -7.23
CA ASP A 369 -13.85 -9.40 -7.74
C ASP A 369 -14.51 -9.49 -9.13
N GLY A 370 -13.74 -9.91 -10.13
CA GLY A 370 -14.23 -10.10 -11.50
C GLY A 370 -14.50 -8.82 -12.31
N ARG A 371 -14.32 -7.65 -11.72
CA ARG A 371 -14.44 -6.37 -12.44
C ARG A 371 -13.17 -6.04 -13.23
N VAL A 372 -13.34 -5.74 -14.51
CA VAL A 372 -12.28 -5.18 -15.36
C VAL A 372 -11.99 -3.76 -14.90
N ARG A 373 -10.73 -3.47 -14.56
CA ARG A 373 -10.30 -2.12 -14.19
C ARG A 373 -10.22 -1.25 -15.44
N VAL A 374 -10.70 -0.01 -15.32
CA VAL A 374 -10.60 0.98 -16.38
C VAL A 374 -9.37 1.85 -16.12
N PHE A 375 -8.41 1.82 -17.05
CA PHE A 375 -7.21 2.64 -17.02
C PHE A 375 -7.37 3.88 -17.92
N GLY A 376 -8.34 4.74 -17.60
CA GLY A 376 -8.77 5.84 -18.46
C GLY A 376 -7.81 7.03 -18.56
N ILE A 377 -6.71 7.06 -17.80
CA ILE A 377 -5.70 8.12 -17.87
C ILE A 377 -4.58 7.65 -18.80
N GLU A 378 -4.68 8.04 -20.07
CA GLU A 378 -3.79 7.61 -21.14
C GLU A 378 -2.64 8.60 -21.36
N ILE A 379 -1.47 8.32 -20.78
CA ILE A 379 -0.28 9.16 -20.93
C ILE A 379 0.50 8.69 -22.16
N ARG A 380 0.79 9.62 -23.08
CA ARG A 380 1.51 9.37 -24.35
C ARG A 380 2.67 10.35 -24.52
N GLU A 381 3.64 10.01 -25.37
CA GLU A 381 4.82 10.86 -25.63
C GLU A 381 4.43 12.16 -26.35
N GLU A 382 3.59 12.04 -27.38
CA GLU A 382 3.31 13.10 -28.35
C GLU A 382 2.37 14.20 -27.84
N ALA A 383 1.50 13.87 -26.87
CA ALA A 383 0.48 14.79 -26.39
C ALA A 383 0.31 14.72 -24.86
N PRO A 384 0.14 15.87 -24.19
CA PRO A 384 -0.16 15.87 -22.76
C PRO A 384 -1.54 15.29 -22.51
N PHE A 385 -1.66 14.46 -21.47
CA PHE A 385 -2.96 14.16 -20.88
C PHE A 385 -3.32 15.27 -19.90
N VAL A 386 -4.43 15.97 -20.15
CA VAL A 386 -4.92 17.07 -19.31
C VAL A 386 -6.10 16.59 -18.47
N PHE A 387 -5.96 16.60 -17.16
CA PHE A 387 -7.01 16.30 -16.20
C PHE A 387 -7.68 17.61 -15.74
N ASP A 388 -8.96 17.81 -16.02
CA ASP A 388 -9.59 19.14 -15.86
C ASP A 388 -11.03 19.14 -15.30
N PHE A 389 -11.54 17.98 -14.89
CA PHE A 389 -12.91 17.81 -14.40
C PHE A 389 -13.97 18.39 -15.37
N SER A 390 -13.79 18.21 -16.68
CA SER A 390 -14.75 18.62 -17.72
C SER A 390 -15.88 17.60 -17.94
N ASN A 391 -15.69 16.34 -17.52
CA ASN A 391 -16.73 15.32 -17.61
C ASN A 391 -17.85 15.59 -16.59
N GLU A 392 -19.08 15.23 -16.95
CA GLU A 392 -20.22 15.31 -16.03
C GLU A 392 -20.11 14.22 -14.95
N PRO A 393 -20.13 14.58 -13.66
CA PRO A 393 -20.10 13.61 -12.58
C PRO A 393 -21.46 12.92 -12.42
N ASP A 394 -21.44 11.70 -11.86
CA ASP A 394 -22.64 10.91 -11.62
C ASP A 394 -22.66 10.34 -10.19
N VAL A 395 -23.85 10.01 -9.70
CA VAL A 395 -24.07 9.38 -8.39
C VAL A 395 -24.25 7.89 -8.58
N LEU A 396 -23.25 7.12 -8.14
CA LEU A 396 -23.30 5.67 -8.16
C LEU A 396 -23.85 5.14 -6.83
N PHE A 397 -24.96 4.41 -6.90
CA PHE A 397 -25.49 3.66 -5.75
C PHE A 397 -24.74 2.32 -5.61
N ALA A 398 -23.85 2.24 -4.64
CA ALA A 398 -23.17 0.99 -4.27
C ALA A 398 -24.09 0.04 -3.48
N SER A 399 -25.22 0.55 -2.98
CA SER A 399 -26.33 -0.23 -2.42
C SER A 399 -27.56 0.68 -2.29
N PRO A 400 -28.78 0.19 -2.54
CA PRO A 400 -29.07 -1.03 -3.28
C PRO A 400 -28.75 -0.84 -4.78
N ALA A 401 -28.86 -1.92 -5.57
CA ALA A 401 -28.77 -1.82 -7.03
C ALA A 401 -29.97 -1.04 -7.61
N VAL A 402 -29.81 -0.46 -8.80
CA VAL A 402 -30.93 0.08 -9.57
C VAL A 402 -31.99 -1.01 -9.77
N GLY A 403 -33.25 -0.70 -9.45
CA GLY A 403 -34.37 -1.63 -9.57
C GLY A 403 -34.49 -2.68 -8.45
N ALA A 404 -33.65 -2.63 -7.42
CA ALA A 404 -33.78 -3.49 -6.26
C ALA A 404 -35.15 -3.31 -5.57
N ARG A 405 -35.77 -4.42 -5.17
CA ARG A 405 -37.06 -4.43 -4.46
C ARG A 405 -36.83 -4.63 -2.97
N VAL A 406 -37.47 -3.82 -2.15
CA VAL A 406 -37.41 -3.88 -0.69
C VAL A 406 -38.80 -4.28 -0.18
N LYS A 407 -38.91 -5.26 0.72
CA LYS A 407 -40.21 -5.61 1.30
C LYS A 407 -40.53 -4.67 2.46
N ARG A 408 -41.82 -4.50 2.72
CA ARG A 408 -42.28 -3.71 3.86
C ARG A 408 -41.77 -4.35 5.16
N GLY A 409 -41.08 -3.56 5.97
CA GLY A 409 -40.47 -4.02 7.23
C GLY A 409 -38.99 -4.39 7.12
N ASP A 410 -38.44 -4.50 5.91
CA ASP A 410 -37.02 -4.75 5.71
C ASP A 410 -36.19 -3.48 6.00
N GLU A 411 -34.97 -3.68 6.50
CA GLU A 411 -33.97 -2.63 6.62
C GLU A 411 -33.36 -2.33 5.24
N LEU A 412 -33.43 -1.07 4.79
CA LEU A 412 -32.80 -0.62 3.56
C LEU A 412 -31.45 0.04 3.88
N LYS A 413 -30.37 -0.57 3.39
CA LYS A 413 -29.04 0.03 3.42
C LYS A 413 -28.76 0.76 2.12
N VAL A 414 -28.64 2.08 2.20
CA VAL A 414 -28.29 2.93 1.06
C VAL A 414 -26.84 3.35 1.16
N ALA A 415 -26.08 3.20 0.09
CA ALA A 415 -24.77 3.77 -0.06
C ALA A 415 -24.57 4.35 -1.45
N ALA A 416 -24.03 5.55 -1.50
CA ALA A 416 -23.82 6.30 -2.72
C ALA A 416 -22.46 6.99 -2.71
N VAL A 417 -21.83 7.06 -3.88
CA VAL A 417 -20.56 7.73 -4.12
C VAL A 417 -20.65 8.61 -5.35
N LEU A 418 -19.91 9.71 -5.37
CA LEU A 418 -19.76 10.56 -6.54
C LEU A 418 -18.66 10.01 -7.44
N ILE A 419 -18.91 9.88 -8.74
CA ILE A 419 -17.96 9.34 -9.72
C ILE A 419 -17.83 10.25 -10.93
N ASP A 420 -16.71 10.15 -11.64
CA ASP A 420 -16.63 10.48 -13.07
C ASP A 420 -16.75 9.15 -13.84
N PRO A 421 -17.89 8.91 -14.51
CA PRO A 421 -18.18 7.63 -15.15
C PRO A 421 -17.33 7.38 -16.40
N LYS A 422 -16.79 8.44 -17.03
CA LYS A 422 -15.97 8.30 -18.25
C LYS A 422 -14.57 7.81 -17.92
N LEU A 423 -13.98 8.33 -16.83
CA LEU A 423 -12.67 7.89 -16.33
C LEU A 423 -12.77 6.72 -15.34
N ASP A 424 -13.98 6.39 -14.88
CA ASP A 424 -14.26 5.40 -13.85
C ASP A 424 -13.48 5.65 -12.54
N ILE A 425 -13.57 6.89 -12.07
CA ILE A 425 -12.90 7.34 -10.85
C ILE A 425 -13.95 7.79 -9.82
N MET A 426 -13.62 7.60 -8.55
CA MET A 426 -14.41 8.08 -7.43
C MET A 426 -13.89 9.45 -6.98
N ILE A 427 -14.81 10.41 -6.83
CA ILE A 427 -14.55 11.67 -6.14
C ILE A 427 -14.74 11.41 -4.64
N ARG A 428 -13.69 11.66 -3.86
CA ARG A 428 -13.53 11.20 -2.47
C ARG A 428 -13.86 12.30 -1.47
N ASP A 429 -13.36 13.49 -1.73
CA ASP A 429 -13.57 14.67 -0.90
C ASP A 429 -13.67 15.90 -1.81
N LEU A 430 -14.62 16.80 -1.50
CA LEU A 430 -14.73 18.15 -2.02
C LEU A 430 -14.65 19.12 -0.86
N VAL A 431 -13.67 20.01 -0.87
CA VAL A 431 -13.35 20.80 0.32
C VAL A 431 -13.03 22.25 -0.02
N ASP A 432 -13.64 23.20 0.69
CA ASP A 432 -13.23 24.60 0.68
C ASP A 432 -12.16 24.86 1.76
N THR A 433 -11.00 25.37 1.36
CA THR A 433 -9.89 25.70 2.25
C THR A 433 -9.98 27.09 2.88
N GLY A 434 -11.10 27.79 2.73
CA GLY A 434 -11.38 29.04 3.45
C GLY A 434 -11.54 28.86 4.96
N PRO A 435 -11.65 29.98 5.70
CA PRO A 435 -11.93 29.95 7.13
C PRO A 435 -13.33 29.36 7.39
N VAL A 436 -13.39 28.35 8.25
CA VAL A 436 -14.63 27.66 8.64
C VAL A 436 -15.32 28.39 9.80
N ALA A 437 -16.63 28.57 9.72
CA ALA A 437 -17.45 29.01 10.85
C ALA A 437 -17.54 27.86 11.88
N GLU A 438 -17.53 28.18 13.18
CA GLU A 438 -17.42 27.21 14.30
C GLU A 438 -18.50 26.09 14.37
N THR A 439 -19.44 26.05 13.42
CA THR A 439 -20.63 25.21 13.41
C THR A 439 -20.66 24.10 12.36
N GLU A 440 -19.63 23.93 11.52
CA GLU A 440 -19.65 22.91 10.44
C GLU A 440 -18.95 21.61 10.80
N ASP A 441 -19.53 20.49 10.34
CA ASP A 441 -18.96 19.15 10.45
C ASP A 441 -17.61 19.07 9.74
N THR A 442 -16.63 18.53 10.45
CA THR A 442 -15.21 18.72 10.12
C THR A 442 -14.61 17.45 9.54
N LEU A 443 -13.94 17.54 8.39
CA LEU A 443 -13.24 16.40 7.77
C LEU A 443 -11.89 16.13 8.45
N PHE A 444 -11.70 14.90 8.94
CA PHE A 444 -10.41 14.41 9.42
C PHE A 444 -9.50 14.05 8.24
N GLY A 445 -8.40 14.80 8.06
CA GLY A 445 -7.34 14.40 7.14
C GLY A 445 -6.59 13.16 7.64
N PHE A 446 -6.37 12.17 6.78
CA PHE A 446 -5.46 11.05 7.04
C PHE A 446 -4.00 11.55 7.08
N GLY A 447 -3.58 12.05 8.25
CA GLY A 447 -2.20 12.37 8.59
C GLY A 447 -1.77 11.62 9.85
N ASP A 448 -0.46 11.41 10.00
CA ASP A 448 0.17 10.87 11.22
C ASP A 448 -0.53 11.42 12.48
N LYS A 449 -0.92 10.50 13.38
CA LYS A 449 -1.59 10.78 14.66
C LYS A 449 -1.02 12.06 15.31
N GLY A 450 -1.88 13.04 15.60
CA GLY A 450 -1.58 14.12 16.55
C GLY A 450 -1.43 15.54 16.00
N ASN A 451 -1.78 15.83 14.75
CA ASN A 451 -1.94 17.23 14.29
C ASN A 451 -3.43 17.55 14.10
N GLU A 452 -4.05 18.12 15.13
CA GLU A 452 -5.28 18.89 15.00
C GLU A 452 -5.03 19.99 13.96
N ARG A 453 -5.51 19.80 12.74
CA ARG A 453 -5.50 20.84 11.70
C ARG A 453 -6.86 21.53 11.73
N LYS A 454 -6.82 22.86 11.74
CA LYS A 454 -8.02 23.70 11.61
C LYS A 454 -8.84 23.24 10.40
N LEU A 455 -10.13 23.17 10.68
CA LEU A 455 -11.19 22.49 9.96
C LEU A 455 -11.36 23.13 8.58
N LYS A 456 -11.65 22.33 7.56
CA LYS A 456 -12.00 22.79 6.22
C LYS A 456 -13.48 22.48 5.97
N ALA A 457 -14.20 23.37 5.29
CA ALA A 457 -15.63 23.18 5.02
C ALA A 457 -15.81 22.09 3.96
N SER A 458 -16.54 21.03 4.29
CA SER A 458 -16.92 20.02 3.29
C SER A 458 -17.91 20.63 2.30
N LEU A 459 -17.66 20.40 1.02
CA LEU A 459 -18.54 20.69 -0.10
C LEU A 459 -19.12 19.40 -0.69
N ASP A 460 -19.02 18.29 0.04
CA ASP A 460 -19.52 17.01 -0.42
C ASP A 460 -21.05 17.07 -0.57
N PRO A 461 -21.62 16.52 -1.66
CA PRO A 461 -23.06 16.57 -1.87
C PRO A 461 -23.82 15.93 -0.71
N LYS A 462 -24.87 16.62 -0.24
CA LYS A 462 -25.82 16.07 0.72
C LYS A 462 -26.77 15.10 0.02
N VAL A 463 -26.90 13.90 0.55
CA VAL A 463 -27.89 12.91 0.16
C VAL A 463 -29.06 13.01 1.13
N THR A 464 -30.28 13.16 0.59
CA THR A 464 -31.53 13.13 1.36
C THR A 464 -32.40 12.00 0.81
N ILE A 465 -32.83 11.09 1.66
CA ILE A 465 -33.78 10.03 1.34
C ILE A 465 -35.15 10.47 1.81
N THR A 466 -36.09 10.67 0.87
CA THR A 466 -37.45 11.06 1.17
C THR A 466 -38.46 9.98 0.78
N ARG A 467 -39.57 9.89 1.53
CA ARG A 467 -40.76 9.21 1.05
C ARG A 467 -41.40 10.02 -0.08
N ALA A 468 -42.23 9.37 -0.89
CA ALA A 468 -43.02 10.03 -1.93
C ALA A 468 -43.89 11.19 -1.40
N GLY A 469 -44.28 11.16 -0.12
CA GLY A 469 -45.02 12.25 0.55
C GLY A 469 -44.14 13.39 1.10
N GLY A 470 -42.83 13.38 0.86
CA GLY A 470 -41.88 14.42 1.28
C GLY A 470 -41.26 14.24 2.66
N GLU A 471 -41.65 13.22 3.43
CA GLU A 471 -41.04 12.89 4.73
C GLU A 471 -39.58 12.46 4.53
N VAL A 472 -38.65 13.15 5.21
CA VAL A 472 -37.22 12.81 5.20
C VAL A 472 -36.97 11.63 6.14
N LEU A 473 -36.41 10.54 5.60
CA LEU A 473 -36.09 9.31 6.33
C LEU A 473 -34.64 9.24 6.79
N ALA A 474 -33.73 9.80 5.99
CA ALA A 474 -32.31 9.85 6.29
C ALA A 474 -31.63 10.98 5.51
N GLU A 475 -30.57 11.52 6.08
CA GLU A 475 -29.72 12.53 5.46
C GLU A 475 -28.25 12.29 5.82
N GLY A 476 -27.35 12.67 4.92
CA GLY A 476 -25.91 12.63 5.16
C GLY A 476 -25.12 13.21 3.98
N VAL A 477 -23.79 13.21 4.05
CA VAL A 477 -22.91 13.68 2.96
C VAL A 477 -22.29 12.50 2.21
N MET A 478 -21.87 12.72 0.96
CA MET A 478 -21.12 11.73 0.20
C MET A 478 -19.66 11.61 0.65
N PRO A 479 -19.03 10.43 0.58
CA PRO A 479 -19.65 9.13 0.33
C PRO A 479 -20.64 8.75 1.45
N PHE A 480 -21.87 8.41 1.06
CA PHE A 480 -22.99 8.10 1.95
C PHE A 480 -23.08 6.57 2.10
N GLY A 481 -23.36 5.99 3.29
CA GLY A 481 -23.37 4.52 3.37
C GLY A 481 -23.63 3.84 4.70
#